data_AF-A0A954VDE0-F1
#
_entry.id   AF-A0A954VDE0-F1
#
_cell.length_a   1.000
_cell.length_b   1.000
_cell.length_c   1.000
_cell.angle_alpha   90.00
_cell.angle_beta   90.00
_cell.angle_gamma   90.00
#
_symmetry.space_group_name_H-M   'P 1'
#
loop_
_entity.id
_entity.type
_entity.pdbx_description
1 polymer ?
#
loop_
_entity_poly.entity_id
_entity_poly.type
_entity_poly.pdbx_seq_one_letter_code
_entity_poly.pdbx_strand_id
1 'polypeptide(L)'
;MLVRFRSSQSDKEMRQEVVDDESQPGSLRAWLDSHIVAIVLLASWILPATRVYWDQFDTWVFRRLNGTLSSGGQWLKICAIMNHRMFDLVPAVLLFGLVWHWIHRVPQPARVRRFATAVILALAVLLTRTATTAVVHGPTLTYHRASPSLVIEESISVEGAVDGVAAKGSSPYSFPGDHGFVLISVVMFFVFHQAYGHAVLAAVYAVVFAMPRLIAGGHWFTDIAIGSLVMSLICTSWLYATPLNGLLQMVVVPVVIFVDRGGRMLFRSVMTILRRTHDGAQRVAERVSERVVEETPEAKESGGRVPMMHVRTSSAGAVEQQQAPRVKAPRPNIARITESELGRPLS
;
A
#
# COMPACT_ATOMS: atom_id res chain seq x y z
N MET A 1 24.54 -36.06 -5.39
CA MET A 1 24.77 -35.70 -3.98
C MET A 1 23.49 -35.04 -3.44
N LEU A 2 22.55 -35.86 -2.96
CA LEU A 2 21.28 -35.38 -2.40
C LEU A 2 21.56 -34.77 -1.02
N VAL A 3 21.53 -33.45 -0.92
CA VAL A 3 21.65 -32.73 0.36
C VAL A 3 20.41 -33.07 1.18
N ARG A 4 20.56 -33.98 2.13
CA ARG A 4 19.53 -34.33 3.11
C ARG A 4 19.44 -33.15 4.08
N PHE A 5 18.53 -32.21 3.79
CA PHE A 5 18.28 -31.05 4.64
C PHE A 5 17.75 -31.52 6.00
N ARG A 6 18.59 -31.46 7.03
CA ARG A 6 18.22 -31.74 8.42
C ARG A 6 17.44 -30.54 8.95
N SER A 7 16.14 -30.69 9.20
CA SER A 7 15.33 -29.63 9.82
C SER A 7 15.86 -29.33 11.22
N SER A 8 15.91 -28.03 11.58
CA SER A 8 16.35 -27.62 12.91
C SER A 8 15.33 -28.06 13.98
N GLN A 9 15.75 -28.19 15.24
CA GLN A 9 14.82 -28.55 16.34
C GLN A 9 13.69 -27.52 16.48
N SER A 10 14.00 -26.23 16.27
CA SER A 10 13.01 -25.16 16.15
C SER A 10 12.07 -25.33 14.96
N ASP A 11 12.54 -25.88 13.82
CA ASP A 11 11.69 -26.16 12.66
C ASP A 11 10.69 -27.31 12.96
N LYS A 12 11.04 -28.22 13.87
CA LYS A 12 10.18 -29.34 14.30
C LYS A 12 9.16 -28.91 15.36
N GLU A 13 9.59 -28.14 16.36
CA GLU A 13 8.69 -27.54 17.38
C GLU A 13 7.66 -26.62 16.72
N MET A 14 8.08 -25.83 15.72
CA MET A 14 7.17 -24.96 14.97
C MET A 14 6.17 -25.75 14.12
N ARG A 15 6.57 -26.91 13.57
CA ARG A 15 5.63 -27.82 12.88
C ARG A 15 4.65 -28.45 13.87
N GLN A 16 5.11 -28.84 15.05
CA GLN A 16 4.27 -29.41 16.08
C GLN A 16 3.24 -28.39 16.59
N GLU A 17 3.64 -27.14 16.88
CA GLU A 17 2.72 -26.06 17.22
C GLU A 17 1.69 -25.76 16.11
N VAL A 18 2.04 -25.92 14.82
CA VAL A 18 1.08 -25.76 13.72
C VAL A 18 0.02 -26.85 13.74
N VAL A 19 0.38 -28.09 14.08
CA VAL A 19 -0.57 -29.19 14.28
C VAL A 19 -1.41 -28.97 15.55
N ASP A 20 -0.83 -28.40 16.60
CA ASP A 20 -1.55 -28.15 17.85
C ASP A 20 -2.51 -26.94 17.76
N ASP A 21 -2.20 -25.90 16.96
CA ASP A 21 -3.10 -24.77 16.66
C ASP A 21 -4.20 -25.15 15.64
N GLU A 22 -4.00 -26.24 14.89
CA GLU A 22 -5.03 -26.92 14.06
C GLU A 22 -6.25 -27.36 14.90
N SER A 23 -6.07 -27.45 16.22
CA SER A 23 -7.11 -27.81 17.18
C SER A 23 -8.02 -26.67 17.61
N GLN A 24 -7.81 -25.41 17.19
CA GLN A 24 -8.83 -24.37 17.38
C GLN A 24 -9.97 -24.63 16.40
N PRO A 25 -11.13 -25.16 16.84
CA PRO A 25 -12.22 -25.44 15.93
C PRO A 25 -12.67 -24.12 15.31
N GLY A 26 -12.69 -24.06 13.99
CA GLY A 26 -13.31 -22.95 13.27
C GLY A 26 -14.70 -22.68 13.85
N SER A 27 -15.00 -21.42 14.15
CA SER A 27 -16.28 -21.06 14.73
C SER A 27 -17.36 -21.20 13.66
N LEU A 28 -18.03 -22.37 13.62
CA LEU A 28 -19.17 -22.61 12.73
C LEU A 28 -20.21 -21.49 12.86
N ARG A 29 -20.39 -20.97 14.08
CA ARG A 29 -21.25 -19.81 14.32
C ARG A 29 -20.78 -18.57 13.56
N ALA A 30 -19.50 -18.20 13.66
CA ALA A 30 -18.97 -17.03 12.94
C ALA A 30 -19.05 -17.21 11.40
N TRP A 31 -18.89 -18.44 10.92
CA TRP A 31 -19.09 -18.76 9.51
C TRP A 31 -20.56 -18.56 9.10
N LEU A 32 -21.51 -19.13 9.86
CA LEU A 32 -22.95 -18.99 9.63
C LEU A 32 -23.39 -17.53 9.70
N ASP A 33 -22.99 -16.81 10.74
CA ASP A 33 -23.33 -15.40 10.94
C ASP A 33 -22.84 -14.56 9.73
N SER A 34 -21.61 -14.80 9.26
CA SER A 34 -21.05 -14.09 8.10
C SER A 34 -21.85 -14.37 6.82
N HIS A 35 -22.27 -15.62 6.59
CA HIS A 35 -23.04 -16.00 5.40
C HIS A 35 -24.48 -15.48 5.48
N ILE A 36 -25.12 -15.54 6.64
CA ILE A 36 -26.46 -14.99 6.86
C ILE A 36 -26.45 -13.49 6.60
N VAL A 37 -25.49 -12.76 7.19
CA VAL A 37 -25.35 -11.30 6.95
C VAL A 37 -25.09 -11.02 5.46
N ALA A 38 -24.21 -11.78 4.82
CA ALA A 38 -23.93 -11.63 3.39
C ALA A 38 -25.17 -11.86 2.52
N ILE A 39 -25.95 -12.92 2.80
CA ILE A 39 -27.18 -13.25 2.08
C ILE A 39 -28.23 -12.16 2.31
N VAL A 40 -28.45 -11.72 3.55
CA VAL A 40 -29.43 -10.68 3.87
C VAL A 40 -29.08 -9.36 3.20
N LEU A 41 -27.81 -8.94 3.26
CA LEU A 41 -27.34 -7.72 2.61
C LEU A 41 -27.53 -7.79 1.10
N LEU A 42 -27.09 -8.89 0.47
CA LEU A 42 -27.19 -9.06 -0.97
C LEU A 42 -28.66 -9.17 -1.41
N ALA A 43 -29.50 -9.91 -0.69
CA ALA A 43 -30.94 -9.99 -0.94
C ALA A 43 -31.59 -8.62 -0.83
N SER A 44 -31.26 -7.83 0.19
CA SER A 44 -31.77 -6.47 0.35
C SER A 44 -31.39 -5.57 -0.84
N TRP A 45 -30.24 -5.81 -1.47
CA TRP A 45 -29.77 -5.01 -2.60
C TRP A 45 -30.31 -5.47 -3.95
N ILE A 46 -30.62 -6.76 -4.11
CA ILE A 46 -31.13 -7.34 -5.36
C ILE A 46 -32.66 -7.27 -5.45
N LEU A 47 -33.37 -7.51 -4.34
CA LEU A 47 -34.84 -7.63 -4.36
C LEU A 47 -35.49 -6.30 -4.77
N PRO A 48 -36.42 -6.29 -5.75
CA PRO A 48 -37.02 -5.05 -6.26
C PRO A 48 -37.67 -4.18 -5.16
N ALA A 49 -38.30 -4.81 -4.17
CA ALA A 49 -38.97 -4.14 -3.06
C ALA A 49 -38.02 -3.26 -2.22
N THR A 50 -36.75 -3.66 -2.09
CA THR A 50 -35.74 -2.94 -1.30
C THR A 50 -34.72 -2.21 -2.16
N ARG A 51 -34.50 -2.68 -3.39
CA ARG A 51 -33.58 -2.11 -4.38
C ARG A 51 -33.81 -0.62 -4.60
N VAL A 52 -35.08 -0.21 -4.74
CA VAL A 52 -35.45 1.18 -5.01
C VAL A 52 -34.93 2.12 -3.92
N TYR A 53 -34.95 1.70 -2.65
CA TYR A 53 -34.41 2.52 -1.55
C TYR A 53 -32.89 2.62 -1.62
N TRP A 54 -32.21 1.54 -2.01
CA TRP A 54 -30.77 1.58 -2.24
C TRP A 54 -30.39 2.51 -3.38
N ASP A 55 -31.12 2.51 -4.49
CA ASP A 55 -30.86 3.41 -5.63
C ASP A 55 -31.10 4.88 -5.26
N GLN A 56 -32.16 5.17 -4.50
CA GLN A 56 -32.42 6.51 -3.97
C GLN A 56 -31.30 6.95 -3.03
N PHE A 57 -30.88 6.07 -2.13
CA PHE A 57 -29.81 6.35 -1.18
C PHE A 57 -28.46 6.56 -1.88
N ASP A 58 -28.12 5.69 -2.83
CA ASP A 58 -26.93 5.80 -3.67
C ASP A 58 -26.88 7.15 -4.40
N THR A 59 -27.99 7.55 -5.02
CA THR A 59 -28.12 8.83 -5.72
C THR A 59 -27.97 10.00 -4.75
N TRP A 60 -28.60 9.94 -3.59
CA TRP A 60 -28.50 10.97 -2.55
C TRP A 60 -27.05 11.11 -2.06
N VAL A 61 -26.39 9.99 -1.70
CA VAL A 61 -25.00 9.98 -1.25
C VAL A 61 -24.09 10.56 -2.33
N PHE A 62 -24.23 10.10 -3.57
CA PHE A 62 -23.41 10.58 -4.68
C PHE A 62 -23.56 12.08 -4.90
N ARG A 63 -24.80 12.58 -5.03
CA ARG A 63 -25.05 14.01 -5.24
C ARG A 63 -24.48 14.87 -4.10
N ARG A 64 -24.53 14.38 -2.86
CA ARG A 64 -23.94 15.10 -1.71
C ARG A 64 -22.43 15.11 -1.73
N LEU A 65 -21.80 13.98 -2.02
CA LEU A 65 -20.34 13.86 -2.04
C LEU A 65 -19.74 14.55 -3.26
N ASN A 66 -20.23 14.25 -4.47
CA ASN A 66 -19.75 14.85 -5.70
C ASN A 66 -20.09 16.36 -5.77
N GLY A 67 -21.24 16.77 -5.22
CA GLY A 67 -21.61 18.18 -5.10
C GLY A 67 -20.60 19.01 -4.30
N THR A 68 -19.80 18.42 -3.41
CA THR A 68 -18.71 19.14 -2.73
C THR A 68 -17.66 19.70 -3.69
N LEU A 69 -17.55 19.12 -4.90
CA LEU A 69 -16.63 19.56 -5.95
C LEU A 69 -17.11 20.83 -6.68
N SER A 70 -18.35 21.26 -6.48
CA SER A 70 -18.97 22.43 -7.16
C SER A 70 -18.24 23.74 -6.91
N SER A 71 -17.57 23.88 -5.76
CA SER A 71 -16.73 25.05 -5.48
C SER A 71 -15.49 25.13 -6.37
N GLY A 72 -15.18 24.05 -7.12
CA GLY A 72 -13.97 23.94 -7.92
C GLY A 72 -12.69 24.09 -7.10
N GLY A 73 -11.60 24.48 -7.77
CA GLY A 73 -10.36 24.89 -7.11
C GLY A 73 -9.56 23.75 -6.48
N GLN A 74 -9.00 23.99 -5.29
CA GLN A 74 -8.06 23.06 -4.64
C GLN A 74 -8.70 21.73 -4.26
N TRP A 75 -9.96 21.73 -3.82
CA TRP A 75 -10.64 20.50 -3.39
C TRP A 75 -10.81 19.51 -4.56
N LEU A 76 -11.22 20.02 -5.72
CA LEU A 76 -11.30 19.25 -6.96
C LEU A 76 -9.94 18.66 -7.35
N LYS A 77 -8.87 19.46 -7.28
CA LYS A 77 -7.50 19.01 -7.59
C LYS A 77 -7.01 17.92 -6.63
N ILE A 78 -7.28 18.07 -5.33
CA ILE A 78 -6.94 17.06 -4.31
C ILE A 78 -7.68 15.75 -4.62
N CYS A 79 -8.98 15.81 -4.89
CA CYS A 79 -9.77 14.64 -5.25
C CYS A 79 -9.26 13.97 -6.53
N ALA A 80 -8.88 14.75 -7.55
CA ALA A 80 -8.29 14.22 -8.78
C ALA A 80 -6.96 13.48 -8.52
N ILE A 81 -6.06 14.05 -7.70
CA ILE A 81 -4.80 13.41 -7.33
C ILE A 81 -5.06 12.12 -6.52
N MET A 82 -5.95 12.16 -5.54
CA MET A 82 -6.30 11.01 -4.72
C MET A 82 -6.95 9.87 -5.52
N ASN A 83 -7.56 10.21 -6.66
CA ASN A 83 -8.21 9.26 -7.55
C ASN A 83 -7.32 8.81 -8.73
N HIS A 84 -6.02 9.09 -8.65
CA HIS A 84 -5.01 8.56 -9.57
C HIS A 84 -4.60 7.14 -9.17
N ARG A 85 -4.35 6.26 -10.15
CA ARG A 85 -4.01 4.83 -9.89
C ARG A 85 -2.78 4.64 -9.00
N MET A 86 -1.75 5.49 -9.14
CA MET A 86 -0.56 5.38 -8.28
C MET A 86 -0.84 5.81 -6.85
N PHE A 87 -1.89 6.59 -6.60
CA PHE A 87 -2.28 6.97 -5.25
C PHE A 87 -2.73 5.75 -4.45
N ASP A 88 -3.20 4.67 -5.09
CA ASP A 88 -3.54 3.40 -4.43
C ASP A 88 -2.32 2.74 -3.74
N LEU A 89 -1.09 3.17 -4.05
CA LEU A 89 0.11 2.73 -3.32
C LEU A 89 0.16 3.30 -1.90
N VAL A 90 -0.34 4.51 -1.67
CA VAL A 90 -0.38 5.13 -0.34
C VAL A 90 -1.20 4.25 0.60
N PRO A 91 -2.44 3.84 0.25
CA PRO A 91 -3.17 2.95 1.10
C PRO A 91 -2.64 1.50 1.12
N ALA A 92 -1.88 1.07 0.13
CA ALA A 92 -1.22 -0.24 0.23
C ALA A 92 -0.13 -0.22 1.31
N VAL A 93 0.72 0.82 1.32
CA VAL A 93 1.86 0.96 2.24
C VAL A 93 1.40 1.12 3.69
N LEU A 94 0.37 1.94 3.94
CA LEU A 94 -0.12 2.16 5.30
C LEU A 94 -0.79 0.91 5.89
N LEU A 95 -1.58 0.17 5.09
CA LEU A 95 -2.12 -1.13 5.52
C LEU A 95 -1.01 -2.15 5.76
N PHE A 96 -0.01 -2.19 4.87
CA PHE A 96 1.16 -3.03 5.07
C PHE A 96 1.85 -2.69 6.40
N GLY A 97 2.05 -1.41 6.72
CA GLY A 97 2.60 -0.96 8.00
C GLY A 97 1.76 -1.40 9.20
N LEU A 98 0.43 -1.34 9.10
CA LEU A 98 -0.47 -1.75 10.17
C LEU A 98 -0.43 -3.28 10.41
N VAL A 99 -0.44 -4.07 9.33
CA VAL A 99 -0.30 -5.53 9.39
C VAL A 99 1.09 -5.93 9.87
N TRP A 100 2.14 -5.25 9.40
CA TRP A 100 3.52 -5.44 9.83
C TRP A 100 3.67 -5.19 11.33
N HIS A 101 3.12 -4.08 11.82
CA HIS A 101 3.08 -3.79 13.25
C HIS A 101 2.40 -4.93 14.02
N TRP A 102 1.23 -5.42 13.57
CA TRP A 102 0.56 -6.57 14.19
C TRP A 102 1.41 -7.86 14.18
N ILE A 103 2.09 -8.17 13.07
CA ILE A 103 3.00 -9.33 12.97
C ILE A 103 4.13 -9.23 14.01
N HIS A 104 4.71 -8.05 14.19
CA HIS A 104 5.85 -7.84 15.08
C HIS A 104 5.50 -7.73 16.57
N ARG A 105 4.21 -7.73 16.94
CA ARG A 105 3.77 -7.78 18.34
C ARG A 105 4.00 -9.14 19.02
N VAL A 106 4.52 -10.15 18.31
CA VAL A 106 4.86 -11.45 18.87
C VAL A 106 6.33 -11.82 18.62
N PRO A 107 6.94 -12.62 19.52
CA PRO A 107 8.27 -13.18 19.31
C PRO A 107 8.25 -14.29 18.25
N GLN A 108 9.44 -14.76 17.88
CA GLN A 108 9.59 -16.01 17.12
C GLN A 108 9.24 -17.21 18.02
N PRO A 109 8.64 -18.30 17.49
CA PRO A 109 8.32 -18.56 16.08
C PRO A 109 6.94 -18.05 15.61
N ALA A 110 6.08 -17.57 16.53
CA ALA A 110 4.71 -17.11 16.22
C ALA A 110 4.66 -16.00 15.16
N ARG A 111 5.72 -15.19 15.05
CA ARG A 111 5.85 -14.17 14.00
C ARG A 111 5.80 -14.74 12.58
N VAL A 112 6.42 -15.90 12.34
CA VAL A 112 6.38 -16.57 11.02
C VAL A 112 4.94 -16.96 10.67
N ARG A 113 4.17 -17.47 11.63
CA ARG A 113 2.74 -17.81 11.42
C ARG A 113 1.90 -16.58 11.10
N ARG A 114 2.09 -15.48 11.84
CA ARG A 114 1.40 -14.21 11.54
C ARG A 114 1.74 -13.68 10.15
N PHE A 115 3.01 -13.76 9.76
CA PHE A 115 3.43 -13.38 8.42
C PHE A 115 2.79 -14.28 7.35
N ALA A 116 2.81 -15.61 7.53
CA ALA A 116 2.15 -16.56 6.63
C ALA A 116 0.65 -16.30 6.52
N THR A 117 -0.02 -15.99 7.63
CA THR A 117 -1.46 -15.66 7.67
C THR A 117 -1.76 -14.38 6.88
N ALA A 118 -0.91 -13.36 6.98
CA ALA A 118 -1.04 -12.14 6.18
C ALA A 118 -0.82 -12.40 4.68
N VAL A 119 0.12 -13.26 4.32
CA VAL A 119 0.34 -13.70 2.93
C VAL A 119 -0.87 -14.48 2.41
N ILE A 120 -1.41 -15.41 3.19
CA ILE A 120 -2.62 -16.17 2.85
C ILE A 120 -3.80 -15.23 2.61
N LEU A 121 -4.02 -14.23 3.48
CA LEU A 121 -5.05 -13.22 3.27
C LEU A 121 -4.86 -12.49 1.94
N ALA A 122 -3.65 -11.99 1.66
CA ALA A 122 -3.36 -11.23 0.45
C ALA A 122 -3.62 -12.07 -0.82
N LEU A 123 -3.19 -13.35 -0.81
CA LEU A 123 -3.44 -14.28 -1.90
C LEU A 123 -4.93 -14.60 -2.06
N ALA A 124 -5.64 -14.83 -0.96
CA ALA A 124 -7.06 -15.12 -0.98
C ALA A 124 -7.88 -13.92 -1.49
N VAL A 125 -7.59 -12.71 -1.01
CA VAL A 125 -8.21 -11.47 -1.52
C VAL A 125 -7.92 -11.30 -3.01
N LEU A 126 -6.68 -11.50 -3.45
CA LEU A 126 -6.34 -11.41 -4.87
C LEU A 126 -7.12 -12.43 -5.71
N LEU A 127 -7.18 -13.69 -5.26
CA LEU A 127 -7.90 -14.77 -5.94
C LEU A 127 -9.41 -14.54 -5.96
N THR A 128 -10.01 -14.16 -4.82
CA THR A 128 -11.44 -13.87 -4.74
C THR A 128 -11.80 -12.68 -5.64
N ARG A 129 -10.97 -11.63 -5.67
CA ARG A 129 -11.16 -10.50 -6.57
C ARG A 129 -11.13 -10.94 -8.03
N THR A 130 -10.09 -11.66 -8.46
CA THR A 130 -9.97 -12.10 -9.86
C THR A 130 -11.08 -13.06 -10.28
N ALA A 131 -11.42 -14.02 -9.41
CA ALA A 131 -12.52 -14.95 -9.65
C ALA A 131 -13.87 -14.21 -9.75
N THR A 132 -14.13 -13.27 -8.86
CA THR A 132 -15.38 -12.50 -8.88
C THR A 132 -15.47 -11.62 -10.12
N THR A 133 -14.40 -10.92 -10.50
CA THR A 133 -14.35 -10.17 -11.77
C THR A 133 -14.63 -11.09 -12.96
N ALA A 134 -14.03 -12.28 -13.00
CA ALA A 134 -14.22 -13.23 -14.09
C ALA A 134 -15.66 -13.77 -14.17
N VAL A 135 -16.31 -14.00 -13.02
CA VAL A 135 -17.70 -14.50 -12.98
C VAL A 135 -18.70 -13.39 -13.29
N VAL A 136 -18.57 -12.23 -12.62
CA VAL A 136 -19.54 -11.12 -12.70
C VAL A 136 -19.48 -10.43 -14.05
N HIS A 137 -18.28 -10.14 -14.55
CA HIS A 137 -18.09 -9.40 -15.81
C HIS A 137 -17.72 -10.27 -17.00
N GLY A 138 -17.47 -11.55 -16.77
CA GLY A 138 -17.23 -12.50 -17.85
C GLY A 138 -18.54 -13.04 -18.45
N PRO A 139 -18.42 -14.10 -19.27
CA PRO A 139 -19.54 -14.66 -20.02
C PRO A 139 -20.59 -15.37 -19.13
N THR A 140 -20.30 -15.57 -17.85
CA THR A 140 -21.20 -16.30 -16.94
C THR A 140 -22.41 -15.46 -16.52
N LEU A 141 -22.17 -14.24 -16.01
CA LEU A 141 -23.25 -13.36 -15.55
C LEU A 141 -23.40 -12.10 -16.40
N THR A 142 -22.28 -11.59 -16.96
CA THR A 142 -22.26 -10.37 -17.78
C THR A 142 -23.04 -9.22 -17.13
N TYR A 143 -22.82 -9.02 -15.84
CA TYR A 143 -23.44 -7.95 -15.09
C TYR A 143 -22.64 -6.66 -15.22
N HIS A 144 -23.31 -5.63 -15.73
CA HIS A 144 -22.77 -4.30 -15.92
C HIS A 144 -23.52 -3.32 -15.02
N ARG A 145 -22.77 -2.61 -14.18
CA ARG A 145 -23.27 -1.47 -13.42
C ARG A 145 -22.34 -0.29 -13.69
N ALA A 146 -22.85 0.68 -14.44
CA ALA A 146 -22.13 1.92 -14.69
C ALA A 146 -22.02 2.73 -13.40
N SER A 147 -20.87 3.37 -13.20
CA SER A 147 -20.61 4.26 -12.08
C SER A 147 -21.49 5.51 -12.13
N PRO A 148 -21.74 6.19 -11.00
CA PRO A 148 -22.64 7.34 -10.97
C PRO A 148 -22.20 8.48 -11.89
N SER A 149 -20.90 8.71 -12.07
CA SER A 149 -20.37 9.72 -13.00
C SER A 149 -20.69 9.45 -14.48
N LEU A 150 -21.09 8.23 -14.84
CA LEU A 150 -21.51 7.89 -16.20
C LEU A 150 -23.03 7.97 -16.40
N VAL A 151 -23.81 7.95 -15.32
CA VAL A 151 -25.28 7.83 -15.38
C VAL A 151 -25.97 9.13 -14.96
N ILE A 152 -25.32 9.94 -14.11
CA ILE A 152 -25.88 11.19 -13.60
C ILE A 152 -25.25 12.36 -14.37
N GLU A 153 -26.07 13.06 -15.15
CA GLU A 153 -25.65 14.15 -16.03
C GLU A 153 -25.03 15.33 -15.28
N GLU A 154 -25.50 15.63 -14.06
CA GLU A 154 -24.99 16.73 -13.25
C GLU A 154 -23.68 16.40 -12.52
N SER A 155 -23.03 15.28 -12.87
CA SER A 155 -21.79 14.87 -12.22
C SER A 155 -20.62 15.80 -12.57
N ILE A 156 -19.88 16.20 -11.55
CA ILE A 156 -18.66 16.99 -11.69
C ILE A 156 -17.51 16.01 -11.90
N SER A 157 -16.92 16.04 -13.09
CA SER A 157 -15.79 15.20 -13.44
C SER A 157 -14.51 15.66 -12.73
N VAL A 158 -13.79 14.70 -12.17
CA VAL A 158 -12.41 14.90 -11.68
C VAL A 158 -11.36 14.68 -12.79
N GLU A 159 -11.79 14.14 -13.93
CA GLU A 159 -10.91 13.87 -15.07
C GLU A 159 -10.50 15.20 -15.73
N GLY A 160 -9.21 15.39 -15.99
CA GLY A 160 -8.69 16.64 -16.55
C GLY A 160 -8.61 17.82 -15.57
N ALA A 161 -8.94 17.63 -14.28
CA ALA A 161 -8.86 18.71 -13.29
C ALA A 161 -7.42 19.14 -12.92
N VAL A 162 -6.43 18.28 -13.18
CA VAL A 162 -5.01 18.56 -12.96
C VAL A 162 -4.22 18.07 -14.18
N ASP A 163 -3.46 18.96 -14.81
CA ASP A 163 -2.62 18.64 -15.96
C ASP A 163 -1.61 17.53 -15.62
N GLY A 164 -1.53 16.51 -16.48
CA GLY A 164 -0.63 15.37 -16.30
C GLY A 164 -1.08 14.32 -15.27
N VAL A 165 -2.23 14.49 -14.60
CA VAL A 165 -2.79 13.49 -13.69
C VAL A 165 -3.94 12.74 -14.35
N ALA A 166 -3.73 11.45 -14.62
CA ALA A 166 -4.75 10.55 -15.16
C ALA A 166 -5.71 10.08 -14.04
N ALA A 167 -6.51 10.99 -13.49
CA ALA A 167 -7.54 10.68 -12.51
C ALA A 167 -8.62 9.78 -13.14
N LYS A 168 -9.09 8.74 -12.42
CA LYS A 168 -10.11 7.81 -12.94
C LYS A 168 -11.49 8.11 -12.35
N GLY A 169 -12.24 9.03 -12.95
CA GLY A 169 -13.54 9.47 -12.45
C GLY A 169 -14.70 8.50 -12.73
N SER A 170 -14.52 7.55 -13.64
CA SER A 170 -15.61 6.71 -14.15
C SER A 170 -15.24 5.22 -14.28
N SER A 171 -16.25 4.35 -14.22
CA SER A 171 -16.12 2.91 -14.49
C SER A 171 -17.43 2.32 -15.05
N PRO A 172 -17.40 1.62 -16.21
CA PRO A 172 -18.55 0.88 -16.70
C PRO A 172 -18.83 -0.40 -15.88
N TYR A 173 -17.89 -0.79 -15.02
CA TYR A 173 -17.96 -1.95 -14.13
C TYR A 173 -17.66 -1.49 -12.70
N SER A 174 -18.67 -0.93 -12.02
CA SER A 174 -18.48 -0.37 -10.68
C SER A 174 -18.79 -1.38 -9.57
N PHE A 175 -19.62 -2.39 -9.82
CA PHE A 175 -20.00 -3.41 -8.85
C PHE A 175 -19.31 -4.75 -9.13
N PRO A 176 -18.74 -5.43 -8.12
CA PRO A 176 -18.56 -4.99 -6.74
C PRO A 176 -17.37 -4.02 -6.58
N GLY A 177 -17.34 -3.24 -5.50
CA GLY A 177 -16.24 -2.35 -5.20
C GLY A 177 -14.94 -3.11 -4.89
N ASP A 178 -13.97 -3.07 -5.79
CA ASP A 178 -12.74 -3.86 -5.65
C ASP A 178 -11.77 -3.27 -4.61
N HIS A 179 -11.66 -1.94 -4.58
CA HIS A 179 -10.85 -1.25 -3.56
C HIS A 179 -11.44 -1.41 -2.17
N GLY A 180 -12.76 -1.25 -2.04
CA GLY A 180 -13.45 -1.50 -0.78
C GLY A 180 -13.24 -2.92 -0.27
N PHE A 181 -13.19 -3.90 -1.17
CA PHE A 181 -13.02 -5.31 -0.79
C PHE A 181 -11.67 -5.56 -0.12
N VAL A 182 -10.59 -4.97 -0.63
CA VAL A 182 -9.26 -5.07 0.02
C VAL A 182 -9.31 -4.43 1.42
N LEU A 183 -9.84 -3.20 1.52
CA LEU A 183 -9.88 -2.43 2.76
C LEU A 183 -10.70 -3.13 3.85
N ILE A 184 -11.92 -3.56 3.52
CA ILE A 184 -12.83 -4.23 4.46
C ILE A 184 -12.30 -5.62 4.85
N SER A 185 -11.64 -6.34 3.93
CA SER A 185 -11.05 -7.64 4.26
C SER A 185 -9.95 -7.53 5.32
N VAL A 186 -9.19 -6.43 5.33
CA VAL A 186 -8.20 -6.17 6.39
C VAL A 186 -8.86 -5.79 7.72
N VAL A 187 -9.99 -5.07 7.70
CA VAL A 187 -10.79 -4.83 8.92
C VAL A 187 -11.25 -6.16 9.50
N MET A 188 -11.89 -6.99 8.69
CA MET A 188 -12.40 -8.31 9.11
C MET A 188 -11.28 -9.22 9.60
N PHE A 189 -10.12 -9.20 8.92
CA PHE A 189 -8.92 -9.90 9.38
C PHE A 189 -8.57 -9.55 10.83
N PHE A 190 -8.49 -8.27 11.18
CA PHE A 190 -8.18 -7.89 12.56
C PHE A 190 -9.30 -8.25 13.55
N VAL A 191 -10.57 -8.22 13.12
CA VAL A 191 -11.70 -8.68 13.94
C VAL A 191 -11.58 -10.17 14.27
N PHE A 192 -11.31 -11.02 13.27
CA PHE A 192 -11.12 -12.46 13.48
C PHE A 192 -9.92 -12.78 14.39
N HIS A 193 -8.88 -11.95 14.35
CA HIS A 193 -7.71 -12.10 15.22
C HIS A 193 -7.83 -11.33 16.55
N GLN A 194 -9.03 -10.84 16.89
CA GLN A 194 -9.34 -10.10 18.13
C GLN A 194 -8.42 -8.89 18.37
N ALA A 195 -7.85 -8.33 17.30
CA ALA A 195 -6.98 -7.17 17.33
C ALA A 195 -7.80 -5.88 17.16
N TYR A 196 -8.76 -5.64 18.06
CA TYR A 196 -9.78 -4.59 17.88
C TYR A 196 -9.20 -3.17 17.70
N GLY A 197 -8.06 -2.85 18.34
CA GLY A 197 -7.37 -1.58 18.11
C GLY A 197 -6.91 -1.42 16.65
N HIS A 198 -6.33 -2.47 16.06
CA HIS A 198 -5.97 -2.49 14.64
C HIS A 198 -7.20 -2.51 13.74
N ALA A 199 -8.28 -3.20 14.14
CA ALA A 199 -9.53 -3.23 13.39
C ALA A 199 -10.17 -1.84 13.29
N VAL A 200 -10.21 -1.08 14.38
CA VAL A 200 -10.73 0.30 14.38
C VAL A 200 -9.89 1.21 13.50
N LEU A 201 -8.55 1.13 13.60
CA LEU A 201 -7.66 1.90 12.72
C LEU A 201 -7.86 1.54 11.26
N ALA A 202 -7.95 0.25 10.93
CA ALA A 202 -8.23 -0.24 9.59
C ALA A 202 -9.62 0.21 9.09
N ALA A 203 -10.62 0.33 9.96
CA ALA A 203 -11.97 0.77 9.60
C ALA A 203 -12.02 2.27 9.29
N VAL A 204 -11.43 3.11 10.16
CA VAL A 204 -11.28 4.56 9.90
C VAL A 204 -10.56 4.77 8.57
N TYR A 205 -9.51 4.01 8.37
CA TYR A 205 -8.75 4.02 7.15
C TYR A 205 -9.57 3.62 5.92
N ALA A 206 -10.34 2.52 6.01
CA ALA A 206 -11.20 2.06 4.93
C ALA A 206 -12.18 3.15 4.50
N VAL A 207 -12.77 3.87 5.45
CA VAL A 207 -13.65 5.01 5.18
C VAL A 207 -12.89 6.12 4.46
N VAL A 208 -11.75 6.57 5.01
CA VAL A 208 -10.98 7.69 4.43
C VAL A 208 -10.53 7.40 2.99
N PHE A 209 -10.04 6.20 2.72
CA PHE A 209 -9.52 5.85 1.40
C PHE A 209 -10.58 5.37 0.40
N ALA A 210 -11.79 5.00 0.87
CA ALA A 210 -12.95 4.80 0.00
C ALA A 210 -13.56 6.14 -0.48
N MET A 211 -13.48 7.20 0.33
CA MET A 211 -14.12 8.49 0.02
C MET A 211 -13.75 9.09 -1.35
N PRO A 212 -12.48 9.14 -1.79
CA PRO A 212 -12.14 9.69 -3.10
C PRO A 212 -12.88 9.01 -4.25
N ARG A 213 -13.11 7.70 -4.15
CA ARG A 213 -13.83 6.91 -5.17
C ARG A 213 -15.32 7.21 -5.20
N LEU A 214 -15.91 7.48 -4.04
CA LEU A 214 -17.31 7.88 -3.91
C LEU A 214 -17.53 9.32 -4.36
N ILE A 215 -16.62 10.24 -4.00
CA ILE A 215 -16.67 11.66 -4.38
C ILE A 215 -16.48 11.83 -5.89
N ALA A 216 -15.49 11.16 -6.46
CA ALA A 216 -15.20 11.23 -7.90
C ALA A 216 -16.26 10.53 -8.76
N GLY A 217 -17.07 9.66 -8.16
CA GLY A 217 -18.13 8.94 -8.85
C GLY A 217 -17.70 7.67 -9.56
N GLY A 218 -16.55 7.09 -9.19
CA GLY A 218 -16.09 5.81 -9.72
C GLY A 218 -16.88 4.61 -9.19
N HIS A 219 -17.52 4.76 -8.03
CA HIS A 219 -18.36 3.74 -7.39
C HIS A 219 -19.59 4.36 -6.76
N TRP A 220 -20.69 3.60 -6.76
CA TRP A 220 -21.84 3.86 -5.89
C TRP A 220 -21.50 3.51 -4.44
N PHE A 221 -22.25 4.07 -3.49
CA PHE A 221 -22.05 3.73 -2.08
C PHE A 221 -22.26 2.23 -1.85
N THR A 222 -23.30 1.64 -2.42
CA THR A 222 -23.60 0.21 -2.28
C THR A 222 -22.58 -0.71 -2.96
N ASP A 223 -21.80 -0.24 -3.93
CA ASP A 223 -20.70 -1.02 -4.49
C ASP A 223 -19.69 -1.38 -3.40
N ILE A 224 -19.46 -0.45 -2.47
CA ILE A 224 -18.55 -0.60 -1.33
C ILE A 224 -19.29 -1.23 -0.14
N ALA A 225 -20.37 -0.59 0.32
CA ALA A 225 -21.04 -1.00 1.56
C ALA A 225 -21.67 -2.39 1.48
N ILE A 226 -22.06 -2.84 0.29
CA ILE A 226 -22.69 -4.16 0.08
C ILE A 226 -21.75 -5.05 -0.72
N GLY A 227 -21.34 -4.63 -1.92
CA GLY A 227 -20.50 -5.44 -2.80
C GLY A 227 -19.19 -5.87 -2.11
N SER A 228 -18.40 -4.90 -1.66
CA SER A 228 -17.15 -5.20 -0.96
C SER A 228 -17.37 -5.94 0.36
N LEU A 229 -18.36 -5.54 1.16
CA LEU A 229 -18.61 -6.16 2.47
C LEU A 229 -19.04 -7.64 2.35
N VAL A 230 -19.94 -7.96 1.42
CA VAL A 230 -20.37 -9.34 1.13
C VAL A 230 -19.16 -10.19 0.73
N MET A 231 -18.33 -9.68 -0.20
CA MET A 231 -17.12 -10.39 -0.61
C MET A 231 -16.15 -10.60 0.56
N SER A 232 -15.93 -9.57 1.39
CA SER A 232 -15.06 -9.66 2.56
C SER A 232 -15.58 -10.65 3.60
N LEU A 233 -16.88 -10.65 3.90
CA LEU A 233 -17.52 -11.60 4.83
C LEU A 233 -17.31 -13.03 4.37
N ILE A 234 -17.59 -13.33 3.10
CA ILE A 234 -17.42 -14.67 2.55
C ILE A 234 -15.94 -15.06 2.56
N CYS A 235 -15.06 -14.24 1.97
CA CYS A 235 -13.63 -14.54 1.87
C CYS A 235 -12.99 -14.79 3.25
N THR A 236 -13.21 -13.89 4.20
CA THR A 236 -12.56 -13.98 5.52
C THR A 236 -13.19 -15.03 6.44
N SER A 237 -14.50 -15.29 6.34
CA SER A 237 -15.11 -16.37 7.11
C SER A 237 -14.66 -17.76 6.64
N TRP A 238 -14.46 -17.96 5.34
CA TRP A 238 -13.86 -19.20 4.85
C TRP A 238 -12.43 -19.38 5.36
N LEU A 239 -11.62 -18.33 5.37
CA LEU A 239 -10.25 -18.41 5.90
C LEU A 239 -10.21 -18.66 7.40
N TYR A 240 -10.98 -17.91 8.19
CA TYR A 240 -10.75 -17.80 9.63
C TYR A 240 -11.85 -18.42 10.51
N ALA A 241 -13.02 -18.71 9.96
CA ALA A 241 -14.08 -19.44 10.66
C ALA A 241 -14.10 -20.94 10.30
N THR A 242 -13.19 -21.40 9.44
CA THR A 242 -12.98 -22.82 9.10
C THR A 242 -11.50 -23.21 9.27
N PRO A 243 -11.15 -24.51 9.25
CA PRO A 243 -9.75 -24.94 9.31
C PRO A 243 -8.88 -24.54 8.10
N LEU A 244 -9.43 -23.88 7.07
CA LEU A 244 -8.74 -23.58 5.81
C LEU A 244 -7.43 -22.81 6.00
N ASN A 245 -7.39 -21.78 6.85
CA ASN A 245 -6.14 -21.05 7.11
C ASN A 245 -5.07 -21.96 7.73
N GLY A 246 -5.44 -22.88 8.63
CA GLY A 246 -4.52 -23.87 9.19
C GLY A 246 -3.94 -24.80 8.12
N LEU A 247 -4.81 -25.33 7.25
CA LEU A 247 -4.40 -26.18 6.12
C LEU A 247 -3.45 -25.43 5.16
N LEU A 248 -3.75 -24.17 4.85
CA LEU A 248 -2.89 -23.34 4.00
C LEU A 248 -1.54 -23.03 4.68
N GLN A 249 -1.53 -22.82 6.00
CA GLN A 249 -0.29 -22.60 6.76
C GLN A 249 0.66 -23.79 6.68
N MET A 250 0.17 -25.03 6.58
CA MET A 250 1.02 -26.22 6.37
C MET A 250 1.90 -26.13 5.12
N VAL A 251 1.42 -25.42 4.09
CA VAL A 251 2.15 -25.20 2.83
C VAL A 251 2.95 -23.90 2.90
N VAL A 252 2.34 -22.81 3.37
CA VAL A 252 2.94 -21.47 3.31
C VAL A 252 4.05 -21.27 4.34
N VAL A 253 3.91 -21.77 5.57
CA VAL A 253 4.92 -21.59 6.63
C VAL A 253 6.28 -22.18 6.23
N PRO A 254 6.39 -23.42 5.72
CA PRO A 254 7.66 -23.96 5.23
C PRO A 254 8.29 -23.09 4.12
N VAL A 255 7.48 -22.54 3.22
CA VAL A 255 7.95 -21.65 2.15
C VAL A 255 8.50 -20.35 2.73
N VAL A 256 7.79 -19.73 3.69
CA VAL A 256 8.26 -18.52 4.37
C VAL A 256 9.59 -18.77 5.08
N ILE A 257 9.72 -19.87 5.82
CA ILE A 257 10.97 -20.24 6.51
C ILE A 257 12.10 -20.46 5.51
N PHE A 258 11.83 -21.14 4.40
CA PHE A 258 12.80 -21.38 3.34
C PHE A 258 13.31 -20.07 2.73
N VAL A 259 12.39 -19.16 2.37
CA VAL A 259 12.72 -17.84 1.81
C VAL A 259 13.50 -16.99 2.82
N ASP A 260 13.08 -16.95 4.07
CA ASP A 260 13.74 -16.21 5.15
C ASP A 260 15.16 -16.74 5.44
N ARG A 261 15.33 -18.07 5.46
CA ARG A 261 16.66 -18.71 5.61
C ARG A 261 17.55 -18.44 4.40
N GLY A 262 17.03 -18.57 3.18
CA GLY A 262 17.75 -18.27 1.94
C GLY A 262 18.17 -16.80 1.86
N GLY A 263 17.27 -15.88 2.19
CA GLY A 263 17.52 -14.45 2.25
C GLY A 263 18.62 -14.09 3.25
N ARG A 264 18.59 -14.67 4.47
CA ARG A 264 19.68 -14.48 5.45
C ARG A 264 21.02 -15.01 4.98
N MET A 265 21.04 -16.16 4.29
CA MET A 265 22.28 -16.71 3.73
C MET A 265 22.84 -15.80 2.64
N LEU A 266 22.00 -15.37 1.70
CA LEU A 266 22.39 -14.43 0.65
C LEU A 266 22.91 -13.11 1.25
N PHE A 267 22.18 -12.53 2.21
CA PHE A 267 22.60 -11.30 2.89
C PHE A 267 23.96 -11.45 3.58
N ARG A 268 24.18 -12.56 4.31
CA ARG A 268 25.48 -12.84 4.94
C ARG A 268 26.59 -12.98 3.91
N SER A 269 26.34 -13.65 2.79
CA SER A 269 27.32 -13.80 1.71
C SER A 269 27.66 -12.45 1.08
N VAL A 270 26.66 -11.63 0.76
CA VAL A 270 26.85 -10.28 0.21
C VAL A 270 27.62 -9.40 1.19
N MET A 271 27.24 -9.36 2.47
CA MET A 271 27.94 -8.57 3.48
C MET A 271 29.38 -9.05 3.70
N THR A 272 29.64 -10.35 3.58
CA THR A 272 31.00 -10.90 3.65
C THR A 272 31.84 -10.46 2.46
N ILE A 273 31.28 -10.46 1.25
CA ILE A 273 31.96 -9.97 0.04
C ILE A 273 32.25 -8.47 0.16
N LEU A 274 31.25 -7.65 0.52
CA LEU A 274 31.40 -6.21 0.69
C LEU A 274 32.47 -5.86 1.73
N ARG A 275 32.50 -6.58 2.85
CA ARG A 275 33.54 -6.39 3.87
C ARG A 275 34.92 -6.79 3.37
N ARG A 276 35.06 -7.92 2.67
CA ARG A 276 36.34 -8.34 2.06
C ARG A 276 36.85 -7.34 1.02
N THR A 277 35.95 -6.76 0.20
CA THR A 277 36.34 -5.74 -0.78
C THR A 277 36.76 -4.45 -0.11
N HIS A 278 36.07 -4.02 0.96
CA HIS A 278 36.45 -2.86 1.75
C HIS A 278 37.82 -3.05 2.42
N ASP A 279 38.01 -4.17 3.13
CA ASP A 279 39.28 -4.50 3.80
C ASP A 279 40.43 -4.72 2.80
N GLY A 280 40.12 -5.16 1.58
CA GLY A 280 41.08 -5.29 0.49
C GLY A 280 41.52 -3.92 -0.05
N ALA A 281 40.57 -3.00 -0.25
CA ALA A 281 40.85 -1.64 -0.70
C ALA A 281 41.68 -0.86 0.35
N GLN A 282 41.36 -0.99 1.64
CA GLN A 282 42.15 -0.36 2.71
C GLN A 282 43.60 -0.87 2.74
N ARG A 283 43.81 -2.19 2.62
CA ARG A 283 45.16 -2.79 2.57
C ARG A 283 45.96 -2.42 1.33
N VAL A 284 45.30 -2.06 0.22
CA VAL A 284 45.99 -1.52 -0.96
C VAL A 284 46.33 -0.06 -0.74
N ALA A 285 45.42 0.74 -0.19
CA ALA A 285 45.67 2.15 0.15
C ALA A 285 46.82 2.30 1.16
N GLU A 286 46.86 1.46 2.21
CA GLU A 286 47.96 1.42 3.17
C GLU A 286 49.29 1.10 2.49
N ARG A 287 49.35 0.04 1.67
CA ARG A 287 50.57 -0.34 0.94
C ARG A 287 51.04 0.70 -0.07
N VAL A 288 50.12 1.42 -0.71
CA VAL A 288 50.47 2.56 -1.58
C VAL A 288 51.03 3.71 -0.74
N SER A 289 50.43 4.01 0.42
CA SER A 289 50.94 5.05 1.31
C SER A 289 52.33 4.72 1.87
N GLU A 290 52.59 3.46 2.24
CA GLU A 290 53.89 2.99 2.71
C GLU A 290 54.95 3.08 1.61
N ARG A 291 54.63 2.68 0.37
CA ARG A 291 55.57 2.80 -0.77
C ARG A 291 55.89 4.24 -1.15
N VAL A 292 54.91 5.15 -1.10
CA VAL A 292 55.14 6.58 -1.34
C VAL A 292 56.08 7.18 -0.29
N VAL A 293 56.01 6.70 0.95
CA VAL A 293 56.92 7.11 2.04
C VAL A 293 58.32 6.51 1.86
N GLU A 294 58.45 5.27 1.37
CA GLU A 294 59.76 4.66 1.09
C GLU A 294 60.48 5.24 -0.14
N GLU A 295 59.75 5.66 -1.18
CA GLU A 295 60.32 6.29 -2.39
C GLU A 295 60.72 7.77 -2.20
N THR A 296 60.56 8.33 -1.00
CA THR A 296 61.07 9.68 -0.65
C THR A 296 62.19 9.63 0.40
N PRO A 297 63.44 9.27 0.02
CA PRO A 297 64.58 9.46 0.90
C PRO A 297 65.08 10.92 0.85
N GLU A 298 65.13 11.53 2.04
CA GLU A 298 65.92 12.70 2.44
C GLU A 298 65.40 14.12 2.14
N ALA A 299 65.03 14.81 3.23
CA ALA A 299 65.54 16.16 3.50
C ALA A 299 65.73 16.34 5.02
N LYS A 300 66.83 15.79 5.55
CA LYS A 300 67.44 16.33 6.77
C LYS A 300 68.48 17.38 6.36
N GLU A 301 68.30 18.57 6.93
CA GLU A 301 69.30 19.62 7.19
C GLU A 301 69.89 20.41 6.01
N SER A 302 69.33 21.59 5.75
CA SER A 302 70.12 22.83 5.87
C SER A 302 69.19 24.01 6.24
N GLY A 303 69.66 24.85 7.16
CA GLY A 303 68.83 25.80 7.90
C GLY A 303 68.37 27.04 7.13
N GLY A 304 67.17 27.50 7.47
CA GLY A 304 66.64 28.83 7.13
C GLY A 304 65.32 29.06 7.85
N ARG A 305 65.28 30.04 8.78
CA ARG A 305 64.07 30.48 9.51
C ARG A 305 62.96 30.89 8.52
N VAL A 306 61.67 30.68 8.81
CA VAL A 306 60.67 31.64 9.39
C VAL A 306 59.27 31.09 8.97
N PRO A 307 58.10 31.37 9.61
CA PRO A 307 57.68 31.33 11.03
C PRO A 307 56.45 30.39 11.28
N MET A 308 56.06 30.23 12.54
CA MET A 308 54.85 29.53 12.99
C MET A 308 53.54 30.12 12.44
N MET A 309 52.60 29.25 12.04
CA MET A 309 51.18 29.50 12.26
C MET A 309 50.47 28.20 12.65
N HIS A 310 49.93 28.21 13.88
CA HIS A 310 49.09 27.17 14.46
C HIS A 310 47.87 26.86 13.59
N VAL A 311 47.58 25.57 13.39
CA VAL A 311 46.18 25.11 13.31
C VAL A 311 45.98 23.95 14.26
N ARG A 312 45.23 24.26 15.32
CA ARG A 312 44.66 23.34 16.30
C ARG A 312 43.74 22.33 15.61
N THR A 313 43.81 21.10 16.10
CA THR A 313 42.78 20.07 16.00
C THR A 313 41.43 20.58 16.55
N SER A 314 40.30 20.15 15.96
CA SER A 314 39.12 19.64 16.71
C SER A 314 37.91 19.47 15.79
N SER A 315 37.47 18.21 15.70
CA SER A 315 36.11 17.65 15.80
C SER A 315 34.84 18.38 15.31
N ALA A 316 33.88 17.51 14.96
CA ALA A 316 32.43 17.71 14.95
C ALA A 316 31.83 18.47 13.75
N GLY A 317 31.48 17.71 12.71
CA GLY A 317 30.51 18.13 11.69
C GLY A 317 29.09 18.07 12.26
N ALA A 318 28.62 19.19 12.82
CA ALA A 318 27.20 19.50 12.91
C ALA A 318 26.79 20.17 11.60
N VAL A 319 25.73 19.65 10.99
CA VAL A 319 25.13 20.17 9.75
C VAL A 319 24.33 21.43 10.10
N GLU A 320 24.81 22.59 9.66
CA GLU A 320 24.01 23.81 9.62
C GLU A 320 24.12 24.49 8.25
N GLN A 321 22.98 25.04 7.84
CA GLN A 321 22.56 25.47 6.51
C GLN A 321 23.49 26.51 5.87
N GLN A 322 23.75 26.36 4.57
CA GLN A 322 24.27 27.46 3.75
C GLN A 322 23.33 27.77 2.59
N GLN A 323 22.78 28.98 2.66
CA GLN A 323 21.95 29.66 1.68
C GLN A 323 22.68 29.81 0.34
N ALA A 324 21.99 29.50 -0.75
CA ALA A 324 22.44 29.79 -2.11
C ALA A 324 22.38 31.30 -2.42
N PRO A 325 23.31 31.83 -3.25
CA PRO A 325 23.40 33.25 -3.54
C PRO A 325 22.26 33.76 -4.42
N ARG A 326 21.82 34.97 -4.07
CA ARG A 326 20.71 35.75 -4.65
C ARG A 326 21.07 36.25 -6.06
N VAL A 327 20.60 35.57 -7.10
CA VAL A 327 20.68 36.07 -8.48
C VAL A 327 19.58 37.13 -8.69
N LYS A 328 19.98 38.39 -8.92
CA LYS A 328 19.07 39.48 -9.30
C LYS A 328 18.53 39.24 -10.72
N ALA A 329 17.25 38.92 -10.84
CA ALA A 329 16.54 38.97 -12.12
C ALA A 329 16.20 40.44 -12.51
N PRO A 330 16.30 40.82 -13.79
CA PRO A 330 15.91 42.15 -14.26
C PRO A 330 14.38 42.30 -14.28
N ARG A 331 13.88 43.47 -13.87
CA ARG A 331 12.47 43.84 -13.82
C ARG A 331 11.91 44.02 -15.24
N PRO A 332 10.70 43.52 -15.57
CA PRO A 332 10.02 43.94 -16.78
C PRO A 332 9.40 45.32 -16.59
N ASN A 333 9.61 46.17 -17.60
CA ASN A 333 9.16 47.54 -17.68
C ASN A 333 7.66 47.58 -18.02
N ILE A 334 6.89 48.33 -17.23
CA ILE A 334 5.49 48.65 -17.53
C ILE A 334 5.50 49.81 -18.54
N ALA A 335 5.05 49.54 -19.76
CA ALA A 335 4.61 50.56 -20.69
C ALA A 335 3.21 50.21 -21.20
N ARG A 336 2.47 51.27 -21.51
CA ARG A 336 1.01 51.40 -21.53
C ARG A 336 0.59 51.73 -22.97
N ILE A 337 -0.67 51.42 -23.32
CA ILE A 337 -1.49 51.94 -24.45
C ILE A 337 -1.11 51.32 -25.83
N THR A 338 -2.00 50.76 -26.67
CA THR A 338 -3.24 51.31 -27.28
C THR A 338 -4.28 50.26 -27.72
N GLU A 339 -5.54 50.69 -27.73
CA GLU A 339 -6.72 50.11 -28.37
C GLU A 339 -6.55 49.92 -29.90
N SER A 340 -7.01 48.79 -30.46
CA SER A 340 -7.86 48.67 -31.66
C SER A 340 -8.02 47.20 -32.07
N GLU A 341 -9.11 46.88 -32.79
CA GLU A 341 -9.57 45.55 -33.29
C GLU A 341 -10.38 44.74 -32.24
N LEU A 342 -11.71 44.83 -32.13
CA LEU A 342 -12.81 44.93 -33.10
C LEU A 342 -12.94 43.72 -34.04
N GLY A 343 -13.54 42.65 -33.52
CA GLY A 343 -14.69 41.96 -34.14
C GLY A 343 -14.45 40.84 -35.17
N ARG A 344 -14.85 39.60 -34.83
CA ARG A 344 -16.07 38.91 -35.31
C ARG A 344 -16.00 37.38 -35.02
N PRO A 345 -17.16 36.72 -34.77
CA PRO A 345 -17.25 35.27 -34.60
C PRO A 345 -17.40 34.56 -35.95
N LEU A 346 -16.87 33.33 -36.05
CA LEU A 346 -17.17 32.40 -37.13
C LEU A 346 -18.27 31.43 -36.68
N SER A 347 -19.22 31.27 -37.60
CA SER A 347 -20.40 30.40 -37.65
C SER A 347 -20.15 28.93 -37.40
#